data_AF-A0A0C1C5D1-F1
#
_entry.id   AF-A0A0C1C5D1-F1
#
_cell.length_a   1.000
_cell.length_b   1.000
_cell.length_c   1.000
_cell.angle_alpha   90.00
_cell.angle_beta   90.00
_cell.angle_gamma   90.00
#
_symmetry.space_group_name_H-M   'P 1'
#
loop_
_entity.id
_entity.type
_entity.pdbx_description
1 polymer ?
#
loop_
_entity_poly.entity_id
_entity_poly.type
_entity_poly.pdbx_seq_one_letter_code
_entity_poly.pdbx_strand_id
1 'polypeptide(L)'
;MNPLSLNQEVQQTVIDSPKQPISSDLPEKHVEPQVMSSHQMINFICDKFLERQTINKQISEAENELDDIPDQKSEVAKKLKSKIRELEKKDEHLEQAMKESEEQLKSQFIEGRELPVTLSRMNLAMSDSQIKYFKGILTSKIGLWKAFEGRAKDTIEEHKATILEQFGNGSKNSADVKFDLKVLGGDDHNNGQSPLLVTFTFPDKSPLKVVYKPRSAQTDAAILDLFAKLNSLHPDLKSHGDLPQYKIQDIDGGKGSIWEFIEGQPLHTEASSTINKIQDQDVRIRAEENLIRLEQICSRAGITDLHMENVLLTRDGQWVPIDLEVVEPGHATGLLSSQASKDPKFSPELKQDEIMLIDKFLDQQEKRVSRYVIVATASFIQASTDPSTIEPMAQEVLETLSKNNEFKLTVDPKQFIKQFSACMEKGDVPFFTKNSDAICFGHFAEENIIAIRKPNK
;
A
#
# COMPACT_ATOMS: atom_id res chain seq x y z
N MET A 1 31.65 12.35 46.95
CA MET A 1 32.69 11.77 47.85
C MET A 1 31.99 10.88 48.86
N ASN A 2 32.12 9.56 48.67
CA ASN A 2 32.06 8.50 49.69
C ASN A 2 32.41 7.20 48.94
N PRO A 3 33.62 6.65 49.12
CA PRO A 3 34.00 5.33 48.64
C PRO A 3 33.75 4.29 49.75
N LEU A 4 33.67 3.00 49.39
CA LEU A 4 33.86 1.77 50.19
C LEU A 4 33.10 0.65 49.46
N SER A 5 33.57 -0.58 49.29
CA SER A 5 34.86 -1.23 49.55
C SER A 5 34.77 -2.62 48.92
N LEU A 6 35.85 -3.05 48.25
CA LEU A 6 36.14 -4.46 47.98
C LEU A 6 36.14 -5.25 49.29
N ASN A 7 35.59 -6.47 49.26
CA ASN A 7 36.05 -7.54 50.14
C ASN A 7 36.22 -8.82 49.31
N GLN A 8 37.48 -9.24 49.23
CA GLN A 8 37.92 -10.58 48.88
C GLN A 8 37.82 -11.44 50.13
N GLU A 9 37.23 -12.63 50.03
CA GLU A 9 37.55 -13.72 50.95
C GLU A 9 37.83 -15.00 50.15
N VAL A 10 39.03 -15.51 50.40
CA VAL A 10 39.57 -16.79 49.98
C VAL A 10 39.17 -17.80 51.05
N GLN A 11 38.53 -18.90 50.68
CA GLN A 11 38.56 -20.14 51.46
C GLN A 11 38.79 -21.35 50.56
N GLN A 12 39.51 -22.30 51.13
CA GLN A 12 40.31 -23.31 50.47
C GLN A 12 39.72 -24.71 50.72
N THR A 13 39.74 -25.52 49.66
CA THR A 13 39.80 -27.01 49.60
C THR A 13 38.74 -27.85 50.32
N VAL A 14 38.00 -28.64 49.52
CA VAL A 14 37.93 -30.11 49.69
C VAL A 14 38.00 -30.76 48.30
N ILE A 15 38.95 -31.68 48.15
CA ILE A 15 39.15 -32.53 46.98
C ILE A 15 38.27 -33.76 47.18
N ASP A 16 37.26 -33.93 46.32
CA ASP A 16 36.63 -35.22 46.07
C ASP A 16 36.53 -35.39 44.56
N SER A 17 37.18 -36.42 44.03
CA SER A 17 37.17 -36.77 42.61
C SER A 17 35.86 -37.49 42.25
N PRO A 18 34.99 -36.92 41.39
CA PRO A 18 33.91 -37.68 40.81
C PRO A 18 34.43 -38.37 39.55
N LYS A 19 34.15 -39.67 39.46
CA LYS A 19 34.37 -40.51 38.28
C LYS A 19 33.85 -39.82 37.02
N GLN A 20 34.72 -39.67 36.02
CA GLN A 20 34.33 -39.23 34.68
C GLN A 20 33.28 -40.21 34.11
N PRO A 21 32.07 -39.74 33.73
CA PRO A 21 31.29 -40.43 32.73
C PRO A 21 32.02 -40.26 31.40
N ILE A 22 32.23 -41.36 30.69
CA ILE A 22 32.67 -41.34 29.30
C ILE A 22 31.54 -40.68 28.50
N SER A 23 31.66 -39.37 28.29
CA SER A 23 30.80 -38.60 27.40
C SER A 23 31.20 -38.95 25.97
N SER A 24 30.36 -39.71 25.28
CA SER A 24 30.43 -39.87 23.84
C SER A 24 29.87 -38.61 23.18
N ASP A 25 30.59 -37.50 23.33
CA ASP A 25 30.32 -36.27 22.58
C ASP A 25 30.78 -36.49 21.14
N LEU A 26 29.91 -37.07 20.33
CA LEU A 26 29.92 -36.76 18.91
C LEU A 26 29.61 -35.25 18.82
N PRO A 27 30.45 -34.45 18.17
CA PRO A 27 30.16 -33.04 17.98
C PRO A 27 28.85 -32.97 17.20
N GLU A 28 27.77 -32.53 17.85
CA GLU A 28 26.61 -32.00 17.16
C GLU A 28 27.15 -30.87 16.29
N LYS A 29 27.35 -31.18 15.00
CA LYS A 29 27.58 -30.17 14.00
C LYS A 29 26.31 -29.33 14.01
N HIS A 30 26.35 -28.21 14.74
CA HIS A 30 25.48 -27.08 14.49
C HIS A 30 25.74 -26.67 13.04
N VAL A 31 24.96 -27.26 12.13
CA VAL A 31 24.83 -26.77 10.78
C VAL A 31 23.98 -25.53 10.95
N GLU A 32 24.63 -24.36 10.96
CA GLU A 32 23.90 -23.10 10.85
C GLU A 32 22.98 -23.20 9.62
N PRO A 33 21.66 -22.98 9.79
CA PRO A 33 20.74 -23.08 8.68
C PRO A 33 21.19 -22.11 7.59
N GLN A 34 21.45 -22.64 6.40
CA GLN A 34 21.90 -21.84 5.28
C GLN A 34 20.81 -20.83 4.93
N VAL A 35 21.07 -19.54 5.18
CA VAL A 35 20.12 -18.46 4.90
C VAL A 35 19.95 -18.34 3.39
N MET A 36 18.79 -18.71 2.87
CA MET A 36 18.45 -18.55 1.46
C MET A 36 18.26 -17.07 1.10
N SER A 37 18.72 -16.66 -0.07
CA SER A 37 18.34 -15.36 -0.64
C SER A 37 16.86 -15.35 -1.02
N SER A 38 16.24 -14.15 -1.11
CA SER A 38 14.83 -14.04 -1.54
C SER A 38 14.58 -14.70 -2.89
N HIS A 39 15.52 -14.59 -3.84
CA HIS A 39 15.40 -15.23 -5.14
C HIS A 39 15.41 -16.77 -5.03
N GLN A 40 16.28 -17.33 -4.18
CA GLN A 40 16.29 -18.77 -3.91
C GLN A 40 14.99 -19.22 -3.24
N MET A 41 14.43 -18.44 -2.32
CA MET A 41 13.15 -18.76 -1.66
C MET A 41 12.00 -18.77 -2.67
N ILE A 42 11.90 -17.76 -3.54
CA ILE A 42 10.88 -17.71 -4.61
C ILE A 42 11.01 -18.93 -5.53
N ASN A 43 12.24 -19.27 -5.95
CA ASN A 43 12.47 -20.46 -6.77
C ASN A 43 11.99 -21.71 -6.06
N PHE A 44 12.39 -21.90 -4.80
CA PHE A 44 11.98 -23.05 -3.99
C PHE A 44 10.46 -23.15 -3.88
N ILE A 45 9.79 -22.05 -3.54
CA ILE A 45 8.33 -21.98 -3.41
C ILE A 45 7.64 -22.37 -4.73
N CYS A 46 8.06 -21.80 -5.87
CA CYS A 46 7.45 -22.12 -7.17
C CYS A 46 7.71 -23.57 -7.60
N ASP A 47 8.91 -24.10 -7.35
CA ASP A 47 9.26 -25.47 -7.69
C ASP A 47 8.44 -26.46 -6.84
N LYS A 48 8.24 -26.15 -5.55
CA LYS A 48 7.38 -26.93 -4.65
C LYS A 48 5.92 -26.89 -5.05
N PHE A 49 5.45 -25.75 -5.55
CA PHE A 49 4.09 -25.64 -6.07
C PHE A 49 3.86 -26.51 -7.32
N LEU A 50 4.81 -26.55 -8.27
CA LEU A 50 4.74 -27.44 -9.43
C LEU A 50 4.75 -28.92 -9.02
N GLU A 51 5.52 -29.26 -7.98
CA GLU A 51 5.52 -30.60 -7.39
C GLU A 51 4.14 -30.97 -6.82
N ARG A 52 3.48 -30.03 -6.11
CA ARG A 52 2.10 -30.21 -5.61
C ARG A 52 1.09 -30.43 -6.73
N GLN A 53 1.18 -29.69 -7.84
CA GLN A 53 0.28 -29.90 -8.99
C GLN A 53 0.42 -31.31 -9.57
N THR A 54 1.66 -31.79 -9.67
CA THR A 54 1.93 -33.16 -10.13
C THR A 54 1.33 -34.19 -9.19
N ILE A 55 1.46 -34.00 -7.88
CA ILE A 55 0.88 -34.89 -6.86
C ILE A 55 -0.65 -34.88 -6.91
N ASN A 56 -1.28 -33.71 -6.99
CA ASN A 56 -2.73 -33.59 -7.07
C ASN A 56 -3.30 -34.25 -8.33
N LYS A 57 -2.60 -34.14 -9.46
CA LYS A 57 -2.95 -34.88 -10.68
C LYS A 57 -2.88 -36.39 -10.46
N GLN A 58 -1.83 -36.88 -9.81
CA GLN A 58 -1.68 -38.31 -9.50
C GLN A 58 -2.72 -38.84 -8.51
N ILE A 59 -3.14 -38.01 -7.54
CA ILE A 59 -4.24 -38.32 -6.62
C ILE A 59 -5.52 -38.49 -7.42
N SER A 60 -5.89 -37.50 -8.25
CA SER A 60 -7.11 -37.54 -9.06
C SER A 60 -7.13 -38.74 -10.03
N GLU A 61 -6.00 -39.05 -10.67
CA GLU A 61 -5.87 -40.24 -11.52
C GLU A 61 -6.09 -41.54 -10.72
N ALA A 62 -5.49 -41.64 -9.53
CA ALA A 62 -5.64 -42.82 -8.67
C ALA A 62 -7.06 -42.95 -8.07
N GLU A 63 -7.74 -41.85 -7.80
CA GLU A 63 -9.15 -41.82 -7.37
C GLU A 63 -10.07 -42.30 -8.49
N ASN A 64 -9.88 -41.80 -9.71
CA ASN A 64 -10.64 -42.27 -10.87
C ASN A 64 -10.42 -43.77 -11.13
N GLU A 65 -9.16 -44.24 -11.07
CA GLU A 65 -8.86 -45.68 -11.17
C GLU A 65 -9.50 -46.50 -10.04
N LEU A 66 -9.60 -45.94 -8.83
CA LEU A 66 -10.21 -46.60 -7.68
C LEU A 66 -11.73 -46.72 -7.81
N ASP A 67 -12.38 -45.71 -8.39
CA ASP A 67 -13.82 -45.69 -8.64
C ASP A 67 -14.24 -46.72 -9.71
N ASP A 68 -13.38 -46.99 -10.67
CA ASP A 68 -13.58 -48.01 -11.70
C ASP A 68 -13.45 -49.46 -11.18
N ILE A 69 -12.99 -49.66 -9.95
CA ILE A 69 -12.82 -51.01 -9.36
C ILE A 69 -14.13 -51.46 -8.69
N PRO A 70 -14.78 -52.54 -9.19
CA PRO A 70 -16.07 -53.00 -8.65
C PRO A 70 -15.97 -53.53 -7.22
N ASP A 71 -14.84 -54.18 -6.89
CA ASP A 71 -14.57 -54.68 -5.55
C ASP A 71 -13.57 -53.79 -4.82
N GLN A 72 -14.12 -52.89 -4.01
CA GLN A 72 -13.39 -51.97 -3.14
C GLN A 72 -12.54 -52.66 -2.05
N LYS A 73 -12.70 -53.98 -1.86
CA LYS A 73 -11.88 -54.81 -0.95
C LYS A 73 -10.76 -55.57 -1.66
N SER A 74 -10.71 -55.51 -2.99
CA SER A 74 -9.65 -56.13 -3.78
C SER A 74 -8.27 -55.59 -3.36
N GLU A 75 -7.24 -56.41 -3.59
CA GLU A 75 -5.86 -56.02 -3.28
C GLU A 75 -5.41 -54.79 -4.09
N VAL A 76 -5.96 -54.62 -5.30
CA VAL A 76 -5.71 -53.45 -6.16
C VAL A 76 -6.29 -52.18 -5.52
N ALA A 77 -7.55 -52.22 -5.07
CA ALA A 77 -8.19 -51.09 -4.40
C ALA A 77 -7.46 -50.68 -3.10
N LYS A 78 -6.94 -51.65 -2.33
CA LYS A 78 -6.13 -51.37 -1.13
C LYS A 78 -4.82 -50.67 -1.47
N LYS A 79 -4.13 -51.12 -2.52
CA LYS A 79 -2.87 -50.49 -2.98
C LYS A 79 -3.10 -49.06 -3.45
N LEU A 80 -4.16 -48.80 -4.21
CA LEU A 80 -4.52 -47.44 -4.64
C LEU A 80 -4.84 -46.53 -3.45
N LYS A 81 -5.65 -47.00 -2.49
CA LYS A 81 -5.93 -46.24 -1.25
C LYS A 81 -4.66 -45.92 -0.46
N SER A 82 -3.70 -46.84 -0.39
CA SER A 82 -2.41 -46.59 0.26
C SER A 82 -1.60 -45.53 -0.48
N LYS A 83 -1.54 -45.61 -1.81
CA LYS A 83 -0.84 -44.64 -2.67
C LYS A 83 -1.45 -43.23 -2.55
N ILE A 84 -2.78 -43.12 -2.55
CA ILE A 84 -3.49 -41.84 -2.35
C ILE A 84 -3.06 -41.22 -1.02
N ARG A 85 -3.12 -41.97 0.09
CA ARG A 85 -2.69 -41.47 1.42
C ARG A 85 -1.22 -41.03 1.47
N GLU A 86 -0.33 -41.76 0.80
CA GLU A 86 1.08 -41.37 0.71
C GLU A 86 1.27 -40.06 -0.07
N LEU A 87 0.51 -39.88 -1.15
CA LEU A 87 0.51 -38.65 -1.95
C LEU A 87 -0.09 -37.47 -1.18
N GLU A 88 -1.21 -37.65 -0.47
CA GLU A 88 -1.82 -36.64 0.40
C GLU A 88 -0.83 -36.16 1.46
N LYS A 89 -0.17 -37.10 2.15
CA LYS A 89 0.86 -36.76 3.15
C LYS A 89 2.04 -35.98 2.54
N LYS A 90 2.40 -36.31 1.29
CA LYS A 90 3.45 -35.57 0.57
C LYS A 90 3.00 -34.16 0.22
N ASP A 91 1.74 -33.98 -0.22
CA ASP A 91 1.17 -32.65 -0.49
C ASP A 91 1.15 -31.78 0.78
N GLU A 92 0.72 -32.33 1.91
CA GLU A 92 0.73 -31.64 3.21
C GLU A 92 2.14 -31.16 3.61
N HIS A 93 3.15 -32.02 3.46
CA HIS A 93 4.54 -31.63 3.75
C HIS A 93 5.05 -30.53 2.82
N LEU A 94 4.68 -30.56 1.54
CA LEU A 94 5.05 -29.52 0.58
C LEU A 94 4.38 -28.18 0.91
N GLU A 95 3.10 -28.21 1.27
CA GLU A 95 2.37 -27.02 1.71
C GLU A 95 3.01 -26.40 2.95
N GLN A 96 3.37 -27.22 3.93
CA GLN A 96 4.05 -26.74 5.15
C GLN A 96 5.41 -26.11 4.83
N ALA A 97 6.23 -26.76 4.00
CA ALA A 97 7.53 -26.22 3.59
C ALA A 97 7.42 -24.90 2.81
N MET A 98 6.37 -24.76 1.98
CA MET A 98 6.06 -23.50 1.29
C MET A 98 5.67 -22.40 2.27
N LYS A 99 4.79 -22.68 3.25
CA LYS A 99 4.38 -21.72 4.28
C LYS A 99 5.56 -21.24 5.11
N GLU A 100 6.44 -22.15 5.53
CA GLU A 100 7.67 -21.79 6.27
C GLU A 100 8.59 -20.89 5.44
N SER A 101 8.76 -21.20 4.15
CA SER A 101 9.56 -20.37 3.24
C SER A 101 8.92 -19.01 2.98
N GLU A 102 7.59 -18.93 2.93
CA GLU A 102 6.84 -17.69 2.80
C GLU A 102 7.02 -16.79 4.01
N GLU A 103 6.90 -17.33 5.23
CA GLU A 103 7.13 -16.59 6.47
C GLU A 103 8.58 -16.12 6.59
N GLN A 104 9.54 -16.99 6.22
CA GLN A 104 10.95 -16.61 6.16
C GLN A 104 11.19 -15.49 5.14
N LEU A 105 10.53 -15.54 3.98
CA LEU A 105 10.61 -14.49 2.97
C LEU A 105 9.99 -13.17 3.47
N LYS A 106 8.82 -13.21 4.10
CA LYS A 106 8.16 -12.04 4.72
C LYS A 106 9.05 -11.34 5.74
N SER A 107 9.80 -12.11 6.54
CA SER A 107 10.72 -11.57 7.54
C SER A 107 11.89 -10.76 6.96
N GLN A 108 12.13 -10.83 5.64
CA GLN A 108 13.19 -10.07 4.96
C GLN A 108 12.76 -8.67 4.53
N PHE A 109 11.51 -8.27 4.75
CA PHE A 109 10.97 -6.98 4.33
C PHE A 109 10.59 -6.10 5.52
N ILE A 110 10.48 -4.80 5.27
CA ILE A 110 9.88 -3.86 6.21
C ILE A 110 8.48 -4.32 6.64
N GLU A 111 8.15 -4.03 7.90
CA GLU A 111 6.88 -4.41 8.51
C GLU A 111 5.69 -3.93 7.68
N GLY A 112 4.62 -4.71 7.64
CA GLY A 112 3.38 -4.37 6.93
C GLY A 112 3.41 -4.60 5.42
N ARG A 113 4.55 -5.00 4.84
CA ARG A 113 4.63 -5.37 3.42
C ARG A 113 4.05 -6.78 3.22
N GLU A 114 2.91 -6.86 2.56
CA GLU A 114 2.35 -8.13 2.10
C GLU A 114 3.06 -8.60 0.83
N LEU A 115 3.17 -9.90 0.59
CA LEU A 115 3.74 -10.41 -0.66
C LEU A 115 2.82 -10.06 -1.85
N PRO A 116 3.39 -9.66 -3.00
CA PRO A 116 2.69 -8.89 -4.03
C PRO A 116 1.66 -9.71 -4.81
N VAL A 117 1.83 -11.02 -4.72
CA VAL A 117 0.89 -12.06 -5.06
C VAL A 117 1.09 -13.00 -3.89
N THR A 118 0.15 -13.03 -2.96
CA THR A 118 0.16 -14.07 -1.96
C THR A 118 0.18 -15.39 -2.72
N LEU A 119 0.97 -16.35 -2.26
CA LEU A 119 0.89 -17.73 -2.75
C LEU A 119 -0.55 -18.24 -2.80
N SER A 120 -1.45 -17.64 -2.01
CA SER A 120 -2.90 -17.84 -2.06
C SER A 120 -3.56 -17.55 -3.41
N ARG A 121 -2.98 -16.72 -4.29
CA ARG A 121 -3.47 -16.53 -5.67
C ARG A 121 -2.98 -17.63 -6.61
N MET A 122 -1.90 -18.34 -6.24
CA MET A 122 -1.50 -19.54 -6.98
C MET A 122 -2.47 -20.67 -6.65
N ASN A 123 -3.17 -21.17 -7.66
CA ASN A 123 -4.10 -22.28 -7.50
C ASN A 123 -3.68 -23.48 -8.36
N LEU A 124 -4.07 -24.68 -7.93
CA LEU A 124 -3.64 -25.93 -8.56
C LEU A 124 -4.08 -26.06 -10.04
N ALA A 125 -5.05 -25.27 -10.50
CA ALA A 125 -5.52 -25.27 -11.89
C ALA A 125 -4.65 -24.42 -12.85
N MET A 126 -3.63 -23.72 -12.34
CA MET A 126 -2.76 -22.90 -13.18
C MET A 126 -1.85 -23.72 -14.09
N SER A 127 -1.58 -23.22 -15.29
CA SER A 127 -0.58 -23.79 -16.18
C SER A 127 0.85 -23.44 -15.74
N ASP A 128 1.82 -24.25 -16.16
CA ASP A 128 3.27 -23.98 -16.00
C ASP A 128 3.65 -22.58 -16.51
N SER A 129 3.02 -22.13 -17.60
CA SER A 129 3.26 -20.81 -18.19
C SER A 129 2.82 -19.67 -17.27
N GLN A 130 1.68 -19.81 -16.60
CA GLN A 130 1.20 -18.86 -15.60
C GLN A 130 2.11 -18.88 -14.38
N ILE A 131 2.51 -20.05 -13.89
CA ILE A 131 3.44 -20.17 -12.75
C ILE A 131 4.77 -19.48 -13.05
N LYS A 132 5.32 -19.70 -14.25
CA LYS A 132 6.56 -19.03 -14.69
C LYS A 132 6.39 -17.51 -14.77
N TYR A 133 5.24 -17.04 -15.25
CA TYR A 133 4.89 -15.62 -15.29
C TYR A 133 4.84 -15.01 -13.88
N PHE A 134 4.11 -15.63 -12.95
CA PHE A 134 4.02 -15.17 -11.56
C PHE A 134 5.36 -15.19 -10.84
N LYS A 135 6.18 -16.21 -11.08
CA LYS A 135 7.56 -16.27 -10.59
C LYS A 135 8.39 -15.07 -11.06
N GLY A 136 8.21 -14.67 -12.32
CA GLY A 136 8.83 -13.48 -12.91
C GLY A 136 8.38 -12.18 -12.22
N ILE A 137 7.07 -12.00 -12.01
CA ILE A 137 6.53 -10.85 -11.28
C ILE A 137 7.09 -10.81 -9.85
N LEU A 138 6.96 -11.90 -9.10
CA LEU A 138 7.41 -11.99 -7.70
C LEU A 138 8.89 -11.62 -7.57
N THR A 139 9.73 -12.17 -8.44
CA THR A 139 11.17 -11.88 -8.46
C THR A 139 11.43 -10.40 -8.75
N SER A 140 10.77 -9.86 -9.76
CA SER A 140 10.95 -8.45 -10.16
C SER A 140 10.50 -7.52 -9.05
N LYS A 141 9.29 -7.74 -8.52
CA LYS A 141 8.69 -6.89 -7.49
C LYS A 141 9.47 -6.89 -6.19
N ILE A 142 9.95 -8.04 -5.74
CA ILE A 142 10.83 -8.14 -4.56
C ILE A 142 12.15 -7.37 -4.77
N GLY A 143 12.74 -7.47 -5.97
CA GLY A 143 13.91 -6.68 -6.31
C GLY A 143 13.64 -5.17 -6.26
N LEU A 144 12.51 -4.74 -6.83
CA LEU A 144 12.08 -3.35 -6.83
C LEU A 144 11.81 -2.81 -5.42
N TRP A 145 11.16 -3.60 -4.57
CA TRP A 145 10.90 -3.25 -3.17
C TRP A 145 12.18 -3.05 -2.37
N LYS A 146 13.14 -3.95 -2.47
CA LYS A 146 14.44 -3.79 -1.78
C LYS A 146 15.17 -2.54 -2.26
N ALA A 147 15.13 -2.29 -3.57
CA ALA A 147 15.72 -1.09 -4.14
C ALA A 147 15.00 0.18 -3.65
N PHE A 148 13.67 0.16 -3.57
CA PHE A 148 12.87 1.27 -3.05
C PHE A 148 13.13 1.51 -1.56
N GLU A 149 13.13 0.46 -0.74
CA GLU A 149 13.40 0.54 0.69
C GLU A 149 14.78 1.15 0.97
N GLY A 150 15.81 0.74 0.23
CA GLY A 150 17.14 1.34 0.31
C GLY A 150 17.10 2.84 -0.01
N ARG A 151 16.51 3.22 -1.15
CA ARG A 151 16.37 4.64 -1.52
C ARG A 151 15.57 5.44 -0.49
N ALA A 152 14.48 4.89 0.04
CA ALA A 152 13.67 5.55 1.05
C ALA A 152 14.45 5.77 2.34
N LYS A 153 15.24 4.80 2.81
CA LYS A 153 16.13 4.98 3.97
C LYS A 153 17.15 6.09 3.73
N ASP A 154 17.78 6.09 2.56
CA ASP A 154 18.77 7.11 2.20
C ASP A 154 18.13 8.51 2.17
N THR A 155 16.96 8.65 1.52
CA THR A 155 16.18 9.90 1.48
C THR A 155 15.77 10.36 2.89
N ILE A 156 15.26 9.47 3.74
CA ILE A 156 14.85 9.83 5.11
C ILE A 156 16.05 10.24 5.96
N GLU A 157 17.20 9.57 5.83
CA GLU A 157 18.41 9.95 6.54
C GLU A 157 18.95 11.31 6.07
N GLU A 158 18.94 11.58 4.76
CA GLU A 158 19.34 12.86 4.17
C GLU A 158 18.47 14.01 4.69
N HIS A 159 17.15 13.83 4.74
CA HIS A 159 16.19 14.86 5.16
C HIS A 159 15.87 14.84 6.66
N LYS A 160 16.49 13.95 7.44
CA LYS A 160 16.17 13.71 8.86
C LYS A 160 16.13 14.99 9.69
N ALA A 161 17.14 15.85 9.56
CA ALA A 161 17.21 17.09 10.34
C ALA A 161 16.04 18.04 10.04
N THR A 162 15.69 18.19 8.76
CA THR A 162 14.57 19.03 8.33
C THR A 162 13.23 18.46 8.79
N ILE A 163 13.03 17.14 8.68
CA ILE A 163 11.82 16.47 9.18
C ILE A 163 11.66 16.71 10.68
N LEU A 164 12.72 16.53 11.47
CA LEU A 164 12.69 16.75 12.91
C LEU A 164 12.44 18.22 13.29
N GLU A 165 12.93 19.17 12.50
CA GLU A 165 12.64 20.60 12.71
C GLU A 165 11.17 20.92 12.46
N GLN A 166 10.60 20.43 11.35
CA GLN A 166 9.24 20.78 10.91
C GLN A 166 8.14 20.03 11.68
N PHE A 167 8.39 18.77 12.02
CA PHE A 167 7.41 17.85 12.62
C PHE A 167 7.73 17.50 14.09
N GLY A 168 9.00 17.55 14.50
CA GLY A 168 9.49 17.10 15.82
C GLY A 168 9.59 18.17 16.91
N ASN A 169 8.74 19.20 16.86
CA ASN A 169 8.74 20.33 17.81
C ASN A 169 10.12 21.05 17.91
N GLY A 170 10.83 21.20 16.79
CA GLY A 170 12.07 21.99 16.72
C GLY A 170 13.34 21.30 17.24
N SER A 171 13.34 19.97 17.40
CA SER A 171 14.55 19.23 17.81
C SER A 171 15.58 19.20 16.68
N LYS A 172 16.71 19.93 16.84
CA LYS A 172 17.79 19.97 15.84
C LYS A 172 18.84 18.87 15.99
N ASN A 173 18.92 18.21 17.16
CA ASN A 173 19.90 17.13 17.34
C ASN A 173 19.38 15.83 16.70
N SER A 174 19.90 15.51 15.52
CA SER A 174 19.49 14.34 14.73
C SER A 174 20.43 13.14 14.86
N ALA A 175 21.61 13.30 15.48
CA ALA A 175 22.67 12.29 15.48
C ALA A 175 22.26 11.00 16.21
N ASP A 176 21.55 11.13 17.34
CA ASP A 176 21.14 9.98 18.17
C ASP A 176 19.73 9.47 17.84
N VAL A 177 19.05 10.11 16.89
CA VAL A 177 17.68 9.74 16.50
C VAL A 177 17.73 8.63 15.47
N LYS A 178 17.16 7.48 15.84
CA LYS A 178 16.94 6.34 14.93
C LYS A 178 15.56 6.43 14.33
N PHE A 179 15.37 5.80 13.18
CA PHE A 179 14.05 5.64 12.60
C PHE A 179 13.84 4.24 12.06
N ASP A 180 12.57 3.82 12.07
CA ASP A 180 12.10 2.58 11.47
C ASP A 180 11.07 2.89 10.38
N LEU A 181 10.99 2.00 9.39
CA LEU A 181 10.05 2.09 8.27
C LEU A 181 9.02 0.96 8.33
N LYS A 182 7.76 1.31 8.07
CA LYS A 182 6.64 0.38 7.95
C LYS A 182 5.78 0.74 6.74
N VAL A 183 5.32 -0.25 5.98
CA VAL A 183 4.37 -0.01 4.88
C VAL A 183 3.00 0.28 5.46
N LEU A 184 2.31 1.31 4.93
CA LEU A 184 0.95 1.69 5.38
C LEU A 184 -0.16 0.97 4.61
N GLY A 185 0.19 0.01 3.77
CA GLY A 185 -0.69 -0.54 2.73
C GLY A 185 -0.70 0.34 1.47
N GLY A 186 -1.70 0.14 0.63
CA GLY A 186 -1.84 0.81 -0.66
C GLY A 186 -1.18 0.06 -1.81
N ASP A 187 -1.48 0.52 -3.02
CA ASP A 187 -0.94 -0.06 -4.25
C ASP A 187 0.51 0.38 -4.49
N ASP A 188 1.30 -0.52 -5.07
CA ASP A 188 2.65 -0.19 -5.51
C ASP A 188 2.61 0.42 -6.90
N HIS A 189 3.30 1.54 -7.07
CA HIS A 189 3.44 2.25 -8.34
C HIS A 189 4.92 2.47 -8.67
N ASN A 190 5.21 2.76 -9.93
CA ASN A 190 6.48 3.36 -10.39
C ASN A 190 7.76 2.72 -9.81
N ASN A 191 7.89 1.41 -10.02
CA ASN A 191 8.96 0.54 -9.57
C ASN A 191 8.89 0.19 -8.07
N GLY A 192 7.73 -0.31 -7.63
CA GLY A 192 7.52 -0.86 -6.28
C GLY A 192 7.43 0.18 -5.17
N GLN A 193 7.13 1.43 -5.50
CA GLN A 193 7.03 2.54 -4.57
C GLN A 193 5.67 2.55 -3.89
N SER A 194 5.67 2.70 -2.57
CA SER A 194 4.48 2.73 -1.73
C SER A 194 4.66 3.71 -0.57
N PRO A 195 3.58 4.27 0.01
CA PRO A 195 3.65 5.09 1.21
C PRO A 195 4.25 4.34 2.40
N LEU A 196 5.15 5.00 3.14
CA LEU A 196 5.82 4.44 4.31
C LEU A 196 5.51 5.28 5.54
N LEU A 197 5.13 4.61 6.64
CA LEU A 197 5.21 5.18 7.97
C LEU A 197 6.67 5.22 8.41
N VAL A 198 7.15 6.40 8.75
CA VAL A 198 8.46 6.63 9.35
C VAL A 198 8.25 6.94 10.81
N THR A 199 8.85 6.12 11.69
CA THR A 199 8.80 6.33 13.15
C THR A 199 10.18 6.69 13.66
N PHE A 200 10.37 7.93 14.07
CA PHE A 200 11.58 8.40 14.73
C PHE A 200 11.50 8.13 16.24
N THR A 201 12.49 7.43 16.78
CA THR A 201 12.58 7.08 18.20
C THR A 201 13.64 7.96 18.88
N PHE A 202 13.25 8.57 20.00
CA PHE A 202 14.10 9.41 20.84
C PHE A 202 14.36 8.70 22.18
N PRO A 203 15.51 8.94 22.84
CA PRO A 203 15.77 8.37 24.17
C PRO A 203 14.76 8.79 25.25
N ASP A 204 14.36 10.07 25.24
CA ASP A 204 13.60 10.69 26.34
C ASP A 204 12.28 11.32 25.90
N LYS A 205 11.78 10.99 24.70
CA LYS A 205 10.53 11.58 24.15
C LYS A 205 9.69 10.50 23.47
N SER A 206 8.39 10.78 23.39
CA SER A 206 7.48 9.98 22.57
C SER A 206 7.97 9.93 21.11
N PRO A 207 7.79 8.78 20.41
CA PRO A 207 8.16 8.68 19.02
C PRO A 207 7.42 9.70 18.14
N LEU A 208 8.12 10.23 17.14
CA LEU A 208 7.51 11.05 16.10
C LEU A 208 7.15 10.14 14.93
N LYS A 209 5.89 10.21 14.50
CA LYS A 209 5.41 9.51 13.31
C LYS A 209 5.17 10.50 12.18
N VAL A 210 5.66 10.18 11.00
CA VAL A 210 5.37 10.89 9.75
C VAL A 210 5.15 9.88 8.63
N VAL A 211 4.51 10.29 7.55
CA VAL A 211 4.33 9.45 6.35
C VAL A 211 5.22 9.97 5.24
N TYR A 212 6.07 9.10 4.71
CA TYR A 212 6.80 9.34 3.47
C TYR A 212 5.98 8.84 2.29
N LYS A 213 5.66 9.74 1.37
CA LYS A 213 5.07 9.40 0.07
C LYS A 213 6.11 9.65 -1.02
N PRO A 214 6.41 8.65 -1.88
CA PRO A 214 7.40 8.79 -2.95
C PRO A 214 6.82 9.48 -4.19
N ARG A 215 6.09 10.58 -3.94
CA ARG A 215 5.49 11.45 -4.96
C ARG A 215 5.46 12.88 -4.45
N SER A 216 5.32 13.81 -5.39
CA SER A 216 4.96 15.20 -5.12
C SER A 216 3.65 15.27 -4.34
N ALA A 217 3.56 16.23 -3.42
CA ALA A 217 2.34 16.57 -2.71
C ALA A 217 1.80 17.94 -3.10
N GLN A 218 2.18 18.49 -4.26
CA GLN A 218 1.76 19.83 -4.70
C GLN A 218 0.24 20.02 -4.74
N THR A 219 -0.50 19.02 -5.23
CA THR A 219 -1.97 19.09 -5.27
C THR A 219 -2.56 18.99 -3.86
N ASP A 220 -2.08 18.04 -3.06
CA ASP A 220 -2.54 17.85 -1.68
C ASP A 220 -2.28 19.10 -0.82
N ALA A 221 -1.08 19.68 -0.92
CA ALA A 221 -0.71 20.91 -0.23
C ALA A 221 -1.55 22.12 -0.70
N ALA A 222 -1.89 22.20 -1.99
CA ALA A 222 -2.77 23.26 -2.50
C ALA A 222 -4.21 23.14 -1.96
N ILE A 223 -4.71 21.92 -1.78
CA ILE A 223 -6.02 21.68 -1.16
C ILE A 223 -5.99 22.05 0.33
N LEU A 224 -4.94 21.69 1.06
CA LEU A 224 -4.81 22.08 2.47
C LEU A 224 -4.65 23.60 2.64
N ASP A 225 -3.99 24.27 1.71
CA ASP A 225 -3.93 25.74 1.66
C ASP A 225 -5.31 26.36 1.37
N LEU A 226 -6.12 25.75 0.49
CA LEU A 226 -7.52 26.13 0.32
C LEU A 226 -8.30 25.98 1.64
N PHE A 227 -8.17 24.84 2.32
CA PHE A 227 -8.83 24.60 3.61
C PHE A 227 -8.41 25.63 4.66
N ALA A 228 -7.12 25.98 4.72
CA ALA A 228 -6.63 27.02 5.61
C ALA A 228 -7.25 28.39 5.34
N LYS A 229 -7.35 28.78 4.07
CA LYS A 229 -7.99 30.03 3.67
C LYS A 229 -9.47 30.04 4.03
N LEU A 230 -10.19 28.95 3.79
CA LEU A 230 -11.60 28.80 4.15
C LEU A 230 -11.83 28.84 5.67
N ASN A 231 -10.93 28.29 6.46
CA ASN A 231 -11.01 28.35 7.93
C ASN A 231 -10.72 29.76 8.48
N SER A 232 -9.87 30.52 7.78
CA SER A 232 -9.52 31.90 8.15
C SER A 232 -10.61 32.93 7.88
N LEU A 233 -11.67 32.56 7.15
CA LEU A 233 -12.83 33.42 6.94
C LEU A 233 -13.53 33.74 8.27
N HIS A 234 -14.08 34.94 8.37
CA HIS A 234 -14.94 35.31 9.50
C HIS A 234 -16.10 34.31 9.65
N PRO A 235 -16.55 33.94 10.87
CA PRO A 235 -17.63 32.96 11.05
C PRO A 235 -18.89 33.25 10.23
N ASP A 236 -19.27 34.52 10.08
CA ASP A 236 -20.43 34.93 9.28
C ASP A 236 -20.24 34.71 7.77
N LEU A 237 -19.01 34.44 7.31
CA LEU A 237 -18.66 34.21 5.90
C LEU A 237 -18.36 32.73 5.58
N LYS A 238 -18.42 31.82 6.57
CA LYS A 238 -18.30 30.36 6.34
C LYS A 238 -19.57 29.57 6.67
N SER A 239 -19.84 28.48 5.96
CA SER A 239 -21.06 27.67 6.11
C SER A 239 -21.12 26.88 7.43
N HIS A 240 -19.99 26.33 7.88
CA HIS A 240 -19.90 25.40 9.03
C HIS A 240 -18.54 25.51 9.75
N GLY A 241 -18.28 24.58 10.70
CA GLY A 241 -17.05 24.48 11.49
C GLY A 241 -15.77 24.23 10.67
N ASP A 242 -14.61 24.21 11.30
CA ASP A 242 -13.33 24.19 10.58
C ASP A 242 -13.04 22.87 9.85
N LEU A 243 -12.46 22.99 8.66
CA LEU A 243 -11.91 21.89 7.87
C LEU A 243 -10.61 21.38 8.50
N PRO A 244 -10.25 20.10 8.28
CA PRO A 244 -9.01 19.53 8.81
C PRO A 244 -7.77 20.21 8.23
N GLN A 245 -6.71 20.26 9.03
CA GLN A 245 -5.39 20.75 8.63
C GLN A 245 -4.32 19.80 9.14
N TYR A 246 -3.29 19.58 8.34
CA TYR A 246 -2.09 18.85 8.73
C TYR A 246 -0.91 19.29 7.90
N LYS A 247 0.30 18.98 8.37
CA LYS A 247 1.53 19.41 7.69
C LYS A 247 1.91 18.47 6.55
N ILE A 248 2.31 19.05 5.42
CA ILE A 248 2.94 18.37 4.30
C ILE A 248 4.19 19.16 3.90
N GLN A 249 5.26 18.46 3.55
CA GLN A 249 6.49 19.02 3.04
C GLN A 249 7.00 18.22 1.84
N ASP A 250 7.12 18.85 0.67
CA ASP A 250 7.84 18.26 -0.45
C ASP A 250 9.34 18.18 -0.16
N ILE A 251 9.97 17.10 -0.63
CA ILE A 251 11.42 16.86 -0.59
C ILE A 251 11.93 16.46 -1.99
N ASP A 252 13.24 16.51 -2.19
CA ASP A 252 13.91 16.11 -3.45
C ASP A 252 13.35 16.77 -4.72
N GLY A 253 12.94 18.05 -4.61
CA GLY A 253 12.35 18.79 -5.74
C GLY A 253 11.02 18.21 -6.22
N GLY A 254 10.23 17.62 -5.32
CA GLY A 254 8.91 17.04 -5.63
C GLY A 254 8.95 15.57 -6.05
N LYS A 255 10.09 14.88 -5.87
CA LYS A 255 10.18 13.42 -6.08
C LYS A 255 9.66 12.62 -4.89
N GLY A 256 9.53 13.24 -3.73
CA GLY A 256 8.94 12.67 -2.54
C GLY A 256 8.35 13.76 -1.64
N SER A 257 7.61 13.35 -0.61
CA SER A 257 7.00 14.25 0.36
C SER A 257 6.88 13.59 1.72
N ILE A 258 6.92 14.41 2.77
CA ILE A 258 6.77 14.03 4.18
C ILE A 258 5.49 14.66 4.72
N TRP A 259 4.69 13.84 5.38
CA TRP A 259 3.36 14.20 5.84
C TRP A 259 3.24 13.94 7.32
N GLU A 260 2.47 14.77 8.01
CA GLU A 260 2.09 14.51 9.39
C GLU A 260 1.28 13.21 9.47
N PHE A 261 1.66 12.33 10.40
CA PHE A 261 0.88 11.12 10.65
C PHE A 261 -0.35 11.47 11.49
N ILE A 262 -1.53 11.21 10.94
CA ILE A 262 -2.80 11.47 11.61
C ILE A 262 -3.26 10.23 12.35
N GLU A 263 -3.36 10.34 13.67
CA GLU A 263 -3.92 9.29 14.52
C GLU A 263 -5.45 9.28 14.39
N GLY A 264 -5.99 8.34 13.62
CA GLY A 264 -7.42 8.19 13.39
C GLY A 264 -7.79 6.78 12.98
N GLN A 265 -9.09 6.50 12.92
CA GLN A 265 -9.61 5.22 12.42
C GLN A 265 -10.05 5.38 10.96
N PRO A 266 -9.60 4.52 10.03
CA PRO A 266 -10.16 4.49 8.69
C PRO A 266 -11.62 4.06 8.75
N LEU A 267 -12.41 4.51 7.78
CA LEU A 267 -13.78 4.05 7.66
C LEU A 267 -13.82 2.64 7.06
N HIS A 268 -14.59 1.76 7.69
CA HIS A 268 -14.97 0.45 7.13
C HIS A 268 -16.46 0.39 6.74
N THR A 269 -17.21 1.45 7.03
CA THR A 269 -18.64 1.60 6.75
C THR A 269 -18.95 3.05 6.39
N GLU A 270 -20.11 3.28 5.77
CA GLU A 270 -20.58 4.63 5.41
C GLU A 270 -20.44 5.64 6.56
N ALA A 271 -19.96 6.85 6.25
CA ALA A 271 -19.70 7.91 7.23
C ALA A 271 -20.93 8.18 8.12
N SER A 272 -22.13 8.20 7.53
CA SER A 272 -23.40 8.37 8.25
C SER A 272 -23.65 7.27 9.31
N SER A 273 -23.29 6.02 9.01
CA SER A 273 -23.39 4.91 9.97
C SER A 273 -22.39 5.08 11.12
N THR A 274 -21.18 5.56 10.82
CA THR A 274 -20.14 5.81 11.81
C THR A 274 -20.52 6.95 12.75
N ILE A 275 -21.08 8.05 12.26
CA ILE A 275 -21.57 9.17 13.10
C ILE A 275 -22.56 8.69 14.16
N ASN A 276 -23.48 7.79 13.78
CA ASN A 276 -24.50 7.28 14.70
C ASN A 276 -23.94 6.39 15.82
N LYS A 277 -22.70 5.90 15.68
CA LYS A 277 -22.01 5.09 16.71
C LYS A 277 -21.26 5.97 17.72
N ILE A 278 -21.09 7.26 17.46
CA ILE A 278 -20.43 8.19 18.38
C ILE A 278 -21.37 8.44 19.58
N GLN A 279 -20.93 8.02 20.77
CA GLN A 279 -21.72 8.13 22.00
C GLN A 279 -21.74 9.55 22.58
N ASP A 280 -20.64 10.27 22.44
CA ASP A 280 -20.52 11.66 22.91
C ASP A 280 -21.27 12.58 21.94
N GLN A 281 -22.28 13.28 22.46
CA GLN A 281 -23.16 14.13 21.66
C GLN A 281 -22.42 15.31 21.03
N ASP A 282 -21.46 15.92 21.74
CA ASP A 282 -20.73 17.09 21.23
C ASP A 282 -19.72 16.67 20.15
N VAL A 283 -19.05 15.53 20.34
CA VAL A 283 -18.18 14.92 19.32
C VAL A 283 -19.00 14.57 18.08
N ARG A 284 -20.20 14.00 18.26
CA ARG A 284 -21.08 13.64 17.16
C ARG A 284 -21.52 14.85 16.35
N ILE A 285 -21.91 15.93 17.01
CA ILE A 285 -22.32 17.18 16.33
C ILE A 285 -21.15 17.76 15.53
N ARG A 286 -19.95 17.83 16.13
CA ARG A 286 -18.75 18.31 15.41
C ARG A 286 -18.41 17.45 14.20
N ALA A 287 -18.47 16.13 14.35
CA ALA A 287 -18.24 15.20 13.24
C ALA A 287 -19.25 15.39 12.12
N GLU A 288 -20.51 15.62 12.45
CA GLU A 288 -21.56 15.87 11.46
C GLU A 288 -21.35 17.19 10.71
N GLU A 289 -21.11 18.30 11.42
CA GLU A 289 -20.86 19.61 10.82
C GLU A 289 -19.60 19.62 9.95
N ASN A 290 -18.53 18.99 10.43
CA ASN A 290 -17.28 18.87 9.69
C ASN A 290 -17.46 18.02 8.42
N LEU A 291 -18.22 16.91 8.48
CA LEU A 291 -18.53 16.08 7.31
C LEU A 291 -19.31 16.84 6.25
N ILE A 292 -20.35 17.57 6.67
CA ILE A 292 -21.18 18.38 5.76
C ILE A 292 -20.30 19.40 5.05
N ARG A 293 -19.48 20.15 5.79
CA ARG A 293 -18.60 21.16 5.19
C ARG A 293 -17.59 20.53 4.24
N LEU A 294 -16.97 19.42 4.66
CA LEU A 294 -15.97 18.74 3.84
C LEU A 294 -16.57 18.27 2.51
N GLU A 295 -17.75 17.64 2.53
CA GLU A 295 -18.44 17.21 1.32
C GLU A 295 -18.75 18.38 0.39
N GLN A 296 -19.29 19.49 0.90
CA GLN A 296 -19.64 20.65 0.09
C GLN A 296 -18.42 21.25 -0.61
N ILE A 297 -17.34 21.46 0.15
CA ILE A 297 -16.11 22.06 -0.36
C ILE A 297 -15.45 21.12 -1.36
N CYS A 298 -15.32 19.83 -1.05
CA CYS A 298 -14.73 18.85 -1.95
C CYS A 298 -15.55 18.70 -3.23
N SER A 299 -16.88 18.62 -3.13
CA SER A 299 -17.77 18.52 -4.30
C SER A 299 -17.64 19.75 -5.21
N ARG A 300 -17.65 20.96 -4.65
CA ARG A 300 -17.51 22.20 -5.44
C ARG A 300 -16.11 22.39 -6.02
N ALA A 301 -15.07 21.98 -5.30
CA ALA A 301 -13.68 22.02 -5.73
C ALA A 301 -13.32 20.85 -6.65
N GLY A 302 -14.21 19.89 -6.86
CA GLY A 302 -13.95 18.69 -7.65
C GLY A 302 -12.92 17.75 -7.02
N ILE A 303 -12.75 17.77 -5.70
CA ILE A 303 -11.85 16.84 -5.00
C ILE A 303 -12.57 15.49 -4.89
N THR A 304 -12.00 14.47 -5.51
CA THR A 304 -12.61 13.14 -5.67
C THR A 304 -11.72 12.05 -5.08
N ASP A 305 -12.14 10.79 -5.24
CA ASP A 305 -11.41 9.62 -4.72
C ASP A 305 -11.29 9.60 -3.18
N LEU A 306 -12.24 10.27 -2.50
CA LEU A 306 -12.37 10.30 -1.04
C LEU A 306 -13.15 9.09 -0.52
N HIS A 307 -12.81 7.90 -1.00
CA HIS A 307 -13.40 6.66 -0.52
C HIS A 307 -13.01 6.38 0.95
N MET A 308 -13.70 5.44 1.58
CA MET A 308 -13.67 5.24 3.03
C MET A 308 -12.26 4.98 3.60
N GLU A 309 -11.39 4.29 2.88
CA GLU A 309 -10.01 4.07 3.29
C GLU A 309 -9.11 5.33 3.22
N ASN A 310 -9.53 6.37 2.49
CA ASN A 310 -8.82 7.65 2.36
C ASN A 310 -9.34 8.74 3.31
N VAL A 311 -10.22 8.40 4.26
CA VAL A 311 -10.77 9.36 5.23
C VAL A 311 -10.69 8.78 6.63
N LEU A 312 -10.01 9.51 7.53
CA LEU A 312 -9.84 9.13 8.91
C LEU A 312 -10.82 9.88 9.81
N LEU A 313 -11.40 9.21 10.80
CA LEU A 313 -12.11 9.85 11.90
C LEU A 313 -11.18 9.94 13.12
N THR A 314 -10.89 11.15 13.56
CA THR A 314 -10.10 11.40 14.76
C THR A 314 -10.95 11.28 16.03
N ARG A 315 -10.30 11.16 17.20
CA ARG A 315 -10.99 10.98 18.49
C ARG A 315 -11.85 12.19 18.90
N ASP A 316 -11.49 13.38 18.45
CA ASP A 316 -12.21 14.63 18.71
C ASP A 316 -13.37 14.89 17.75
N GLY A 317 -13.58 13.98 16.79
CA GLY A 317 -14.69 13.99 15.85
C GLY A 317 -14.41 14.79 14.58
N GLN A 318 -13.17 14.84 14.11
CA GLN A 318 -12.83 15.47 12.83
C GLN A 318 -12.64 14.41 11.74
N TRP A 319 -13.24 14.65 10.58
CA TRP A 319 -12.97 13.89 9.36
C TRP A 319 -11.74 14.48 8.68
N VAL A 320 -10.72 13.66 8.51
CA VAL A 320 -9.45 14.06 7.91
C VAL A 320 -9.26 13.25 6.64
N PRO A 321 -9.48 13.84 5.46
CA PRO A 321 -9.16 13.18 4.20
C PRO A 321 -7.64 13.17 4.03
N ILE A 322 -7.14 12.02 3.63
CA ILE A 322 -5.75 11.79 3.24
C ILE A 322 -5.73 11.43 1.75
N ASP A 323 -4.59 11.61 1.10
CA ASP A 323 -4.43 11.27 -0.33
C ASP A 323 -5.32 12.12 -1.28
N LEU A 324 -5.20 13.43 -1.17
CA LEU A 324 -6.01 14.44 -1.87
C LEU A 324 -5.53 14.70 -3.31
N GLU A 325 -5.04 13.68 -4.02
CA GLU A 325 -4.28 13.87 -5.27
C GLU A 325 -5.15 13.97 -6.54
N VAL A 326 -6.47 13.77 -6.43
CA VAL A 326 -7.41 13.76 -7.56
C VAL A 326 -8.32 14.98 -7.51
N VAL A 327 -8.30 15.78 -8.58
CA VAL A 327 -9.20 16.94 -8.77
C VAL A 327 -9.87 16.85 -10.14
N GLU A 328 -11.14 16.46 -10.15
CA GLU A 328 -11.99 16.24 -11.33
C GLU A 328 -13.39 16.87 -11.14
N PRO A 329 -13.56 18.17 -11.46
CA PRO A 329 -14.84 18.86 -11.32
C PRO A 329 -16.01 18.12 -11.97
N GLY A 330 -17.16 18.10 -11.29
CA GLY A 330 -18.38 17.44 -11.77
C GLY A 330 -18.52 15.94 -11.43
N HIS A 331 -17.50 15.35 -10.81
CA HIS A 331 -17.55 13.97 -10.32
C HIS A 331 -17.94 13.92 -8.84
N ALA A 332 -18.45 12.77 -8.39
CA ALA A 332 -18.76 12.55 -6.99
C ALA A 332 -17.46 12.48 -6.16
N THR A 333 -17.48 13.03 -4.95
CA THR A 333 -16.33 13.05 -4.04
C THR A 333 -15.89 11.64 -3.63
N GLY A 334 -16.84 10.72 -3.45
CA GLY A 334 -16.65 9.40 -2.86
C GLY A 334 -16.85 9.34 -1.34
N LEU A 335 -16.98 10.51 -0.69
CA LEU A 335 -17.11 10.64 0.77
C LEU A 335 -18.51 10.21 1.26
N LEU A 336 -19.54 10.53 0.49
CA LEU A 336 -20.93 10.12 0.73
C LEU A 336 -21.45 9.24 -0.42
N SER A 337 -22.38 8.33 -0.10
CA SER A 337 -23.10 7.58 -1.13
C SER A 337 -23.95 8.52 -1.99
N SER A 338 -24.22 8.12 -3.23
CA SER A 338 -25.01 8.93 -4.18
C SER A 338 -26.44 9.23 -3.71
N GLN A 339 -26.95 8.47 -2.74
CA GLN A 339 -28.22 8.72 -2.08
C GLN A 339 -28.06 9.71 -0.93
N ALA A 340 -27.01 9.56 -0.11
CA ALA A 340 -26.72 10.46 1.00
C ALA A 340 -26.34 11.87 0.53
N SER A 341 -25.60 12.00 -0.58
CA SER A 341 -25.24 13.31 -1.14
C SER A 341 -26.44 14.12 -1.65
N LYS A 342 -27.58 13.47 -1.91
CA LYS A 342 -28.84 14.13 -2.30
C LYS A 342 -29.69 14.57 -1.11
N ASP A 343 -29.33 14.18 0.11
CA ASP A 343 -30.04 14.64 1.30
C ASP A 343 -29.80 16.16 1.46
N PRO A 344 -30.87 16.97 1.59
CA PRO A 344 -30.76 18.41 1.80
C PRO A 344 -29.80 18.81 2.93
N LYS A 345 -29.64 17.94 3.94
CA LYS A 345 -28.71 18.12 5.05
C LYS A 345 -27.25 18.22 4.61
N PHE A 346 -26.85 17.48 3.56
CA PHE A 346 -25.49 17.51 3.00
C PHE A 346 -25.36 18.44 1.79
N SER A 347 -26.45 19.10 1.41
CA SER A 347 -26.49 20.13 0.36
C SER A 347 -26.85 21.54 0.88
N PRO A 348 -26.35 22.05 2.03
CA PRO A 348 -26.48 23.47 2.34
C PRO A 348 -25.77 24.32 1.28
N GLU A 349 -26.17 25.59 1.15
CA GLU A 349 -25.56 26.50 0.17
C GLU A 349 -24.22 27.03 0.70
N LEU A 350 -23.16 26.93 -0.12
CA LEU A 350 -21.87 27.55 0.20
C LEU A 350 -22.01 29.07 0.17
N LYS A 351 -21.30 29.77 1.06
CA LYS A 351 -21.29 31.23 1.05
C LYS A 351 -20.44 31.77 -0.10
N GLN A 352 -20.75 32.99 -0.54
CA GLN A 352 -20.11 33.60 -1.71
C GLN A 352 -18.58 33.70 -1.57
N ASP A 353 -18.07 34.05 -0.38
CA ASP A 353 -16.62 34.12 -0.14
C ASP A 353 -15.94 32.76 -0.24
N GLU A 354 -16.61 31.68 0.21
CA GLU A 354 -16.11 30.31 0.05
C GLU A 354 -16.05 29.93 -1.43
N ILE A 355 -17.11 30.25 -2.20
CA ILE A 355 -17.16 30.00 -3.65
C ILE A 355 -16.02 30.72 -4.36
N MET A 356 -15.76 31.99 -4.03
CA MET A 356 -14.67 32.77 -4.64
C MET A 356 -13.29 32.17 -4.36
N LEU A 357 -13.06 31.64 -3.15
CA LEU A 357 -11.80 30.97 -2.83
C LEU A 357 -11.65 29.64 -3.60
N ILE A 358 -12.72 28.88 -3.75
CA ILE A 358 -12.72 27.63 -4.50
C ILE A 358 -12.47 27.88 -5.98
N ASP A 359 -13.13 28.87 -6.59
CA ASP A 359 -12.93 29.21 -8.00
C ASP A 359 -11.48 29.65 -8.27
N LYS A 360 -10.90 30.45 -7.37
CA LYS A 360 -9.48 30.80 -7.45
C LYS A 360 -8.56 29.58 -7.30
N PHE A 361 -8.92 28.60 -6.47
CA PHE A 361 -8.17 27.35 -6.36
C PHE A 361 -8.23 26.57 -7.67
N LEU A 362 -9.41 26.43 -8.28
CA LEU A 362 -9.61 25.72 -9.55
C LEU A 362 -8.77 26.32 -10.68
N ASP A 363 -8.79 27.64 -10.85
CA ASP A 363 -7.98 28.35 -11.85
C ASP A 363 -6.47 28.08 -11.71
N GLN A 364 -6.00 27.91 -10.47
CA GLN A 364 -4.61 27.58 -10.20
C GLN A 364 -4.31 26.10 -10.36
N GLN A 365 -5.28 25.25 -10.01
CA GLN A 365 -5.15 23.80 -10.05
C GLN A 365 -5.00 23.28 -11.48
N GLU A 366 -5.57 23.96 -12.47
CA GLU A 366 -5.36 23.63 -13.89
C GLU A 366 -3.88 23.57 -14.28
N LYS A 367 -3.00 24.30 -13.59
CA LYS A 367 -1.56 24.36 -13.89
C LYS A 367 -0.72 23.38 -13.05
N ARG A 368 -1.33 22.65 -12.12
CA ARG A 368 -0.64 21.71 -11.23
C ARG A 368 -0.73 20.30 -11.80
N VAL A 369 0.24 19.47 -11.40
CA VAL A 369 0.18 18.03 -11.67
C VAL A 369 -0.77 17.39 -10.66
N SER A 370 -1.79 16.71 -11.15
CA SER A 370 -2.70 15.89 -10.34
C SER A 370 -2.72 14.45 -10.85
N ARG A 371 -3.15 13.50 -10.01
CA ARG A 371 -3.50 12.17 -10.49
C ARG A 371 -4.71 12.28 -11.41
N TYR A 372 -4.76 11.42 -12.42
CA TYR A 372 -5.88 11.30 -13.35
C TYR A 372 -6.37 9.85 -13.37
N VAL A 373 -7.65 9.63 -13.09
CA VAL A 373 -8.19 8.27 -12.96
C VAL A 373 -8.91 7.89 -14.24
N ILE A 374 -8.20 7.28 -15.18
CA ILE A 374 -8.78 6.82 -16.46
C ILE A 374 -9.70 5.61 -16.24
N VAL A 375 -9.21 4.66 -15.44
CA VAL A 375 -9.89 3.42 -15.07
C VAL A 375 -9.63 3.20 -13.58
N ALA A 376 -10.58 2.61 -12.86
CA ALA A 376 -10.44 2.31 -11.45
C ALA A 376 -9.21 1.42 -11.16
N THR A 377 -8.49 1.73 -10.09
CA THR A 377 -7.27 1.02 -9.69
C THR A 377 -7.48 -0.49 -9.53
N ALA A 378 -8.63 -0.88 -8.98
CA ALA A 378 -9.03 -2.27 -8.83
C ALA A 378 -9.07 -3.06 -10.15
N SER A 379 -9.39 -2.41 -11.27
CA SER A 379 -9.39 -3.05 -12.59
C SER A 379 -7.97 -3.42 -13.03
N PHE A 380 -6.98 -2.57 -12.74
CA PHE A 380 -5.57 -2.90 -12.99
C PHE A 380 -5.12 -4.06 -12.10
N ILE A 381 -5.47 -4.03 -10.81
CA ILE A 381 -5.15 -5.13 -9.90
C ILE A 381 -5.73 -6.44 -10.41
N GLN A 382 -6.99 -6.44 -10.87
CA GLN A 382 -7.63 -7.62 -11.44
C GLN A 382 -6.91 -8.09 -12.71
N ALA A 383 -6.60 -7.19 -13.64
CA ALA A 383 -5.90 -7.53 -14.88
C ALA A 383 -4.49 -8.09 -14.64
N SER A 384 -3.81 -7.68 -13.56
CA SER A 384 -2.48 -8.20 -13.22
C SER A 384 -2.48 -9.70 -12.87
N THR A 385 -3.65 -10.27 -12.58
CA THR A 385 -3.79 -11.70 -12.22
C THR A 385 -3.77 -12.64 -13.42
N ASP A 386 -3.93 -12.13 -14.65
CA ASP A 386 -3.91 -12.93 -15.87
C ASP A 386 -3.17 -12.18 -16.99
N PRO A 387 -2.00 -12.68 -17.45
CA PRO A 387 -1.24 -12.08 -18.55
C PRO A 387 -2.07 -11.76 -19.79
N SER A 388 -3.07 -12.61 -20.10
CA SER A 388 -3.90 -12.45 -21.29
C SER A 388 -4.81 -11.23 -21.24
N THR A 389 -5.01 -10.66 -20.05
CA THR A 389 -5.89 -9.49 -19.83
C THR A 389 -5.16 -8.15 -19.85
N ILE A 390 -3.82 -8.15 -19.83
CA ILE A 390 -3.01 -6.93 -19.76
C ILE A 390 -3.15 -6.08 -21.03
N GLU A 391 -3.03 -6.70 -22.21
CA GLU A 391 -3.19 -6.00 -23.47
C GLU A 391 -4.63 -5.47 -23.66
N PRO A 392 -5.69 -6.26 -23.40
CA PRO A 392 -7.07 -5.74 -23.36
C PRO A 392 -7.24 -4.54 -22.42
N MET A 393 -6.66 -4.57 -21.22
CA MET A 393 -6.72 -3.46 -20.27
C MET A 393 -6.00 -2.20 -20.81
N ALA A 394 -4.85 -2.36 -21.46
CA ALA A 394 -4.16 -1.24 -22.12
C ALA A 394 -5.03 -0.64 -23.26
N GLN A 395 -5.72 -1.48 -24.02
CA GLN A 395 -6.65 -1.04 -25.07
C GLN A 395 -7.84 -0.29 -24.48
N GLU A 396 -8.41 -0.77 -23.37
CA GLU A 396 -9.49 -0.09 -22.64
C GLU A 396 -9.10 1.33 -22.20
N VAL A 397 -7.88 1.51 -21.71
CA VAL A 397 -7.35 2.85 -21.37
C VAL A 397 -7.32 3.76 -22.60
N LEU A 398 -6.78 3.28 -23.73
CA LEU A 398 -6.72 4.06 -24.98
C LEU A 398 -8.13 4.38 -25.53
N GLU A 399 -9.06 3.43 -25.46
CA GLU A 399 -10.44 3.62 -25.88
C GLU A 399 -11.16 4.66 -25.03
N THR A 400 -10.96 4.61 -23.71
CA THR A 400 -11.57 5.54 -22.76
C THR A 400 -11.09 6.96 -23.04
N LEU A 401 -9.78 7.15 -23.22
CA LEU A 401 -9.21 8.44 -23.62
C LEU A 401 -9.70 8.91 -25.00
N SER A 402 -9.90 7.99 -25.96
CA SER A 402 -10.37 8.32 -27.31
C SER A 402 -11.84 8.71 -27.36
N LYS A 403 -12.68 8.07 -26.53
CA LYS A 403 -14.11 8.39 -26.38
C LYS A 403 -14.31 9.70 -25.63
N ASN A 404 -13.34 10.12 -24.81
CA ASN A 404 -13.36 11.42 -24.17
C ASN A 404 -13.19 12.53 -25.22
N ASN A 405 -14.25 13.32 -25.42
CA ASN A 405 -14.26 14.39 -26.40
C ASN A 405 -13.25 15.51 -26.08
N GLU A 406 -12.78 15.62 -24.84
CA GLU A 406 -11.78 16.61 -24.43
C GLU A 406 -10.37 16.30 -24.92
N PHE A 407 -10.02 15.03 -25.14
CA PHE A 407 -8.63 14.63 -25.40
C PHE A 407 -8.42 14.05 -26.79
N LYS A 408 -7.18 14.18 -27.28
CA LYS A 408 -6.66 13.53 -28.49
C LYS A 408 -5.44 12.70 -28.10
N LEU A 409 -5.45 11.41 -28.45
CA LEU A 409 -4.29 10.55 -28.28
C LEU A 409 -3.07 11.07 -29.06
N THR A 410 -1.91 11.00 -28.44
CA THR A 410 -0.62 11.40 -29.03
C THR A 410 0.38 10.24 -29.13
N VAL A 411 0.18 9.20 -28.32
CA VAL A 411 1.06 8.02 -28.29
C VAL A 411 0.72 7.02 -29.39
N ASP A 412 1.74 6.32 -29.89
CA ASP A 412 1.55 5.14 -30.73
C ASP A 412 0.93 4.00 -29.88
N PRO A 413 -0.21 3.43 -30.28
CA PRO A 413 -0.88 2.39 -29.49
C PRO A 413 0.01 1.18 -29.16
N LYS A 414 0.88 0.76 -30.10
CA LYS A 414 1.76 -0.40 -29.86
C LYS A 414 2.85 -0.07 -28.86
N GLN A 415 3.41 1.14 -28.92
CA GLN A 415 4.37 1.63 -27.94
C GLN A 415 3.73 1.72 -26.54
N PHE A 416 2.51 2.27 -26.44
CA PHE A 416 1.79 2.37 -25.18
C PHE A 416 1.53 0.99 -24.57
N ILE A 417 0.96 0.06 -25.34
CA ILE A 417 0.70 -1.31 -24.89
C ILE A 417 1.99 -1.96 -24.38
N LYS A 418 3.11 -1.80 -25.09
CA LYS A 418 4.40 -2.34 -24.65
C LYS A 418 4.86 -1.74 -23.30
N GLN A 419 4.74 -0.43 -23.13
CA GLN A 419 5.11 0.24 -21.87
C GLN A 419 4.18 -0.16 -20.72
N PHE A 420 2.88 -0.24 -20.99
CA PHE A 420 1.86 -0.66 -20.04
C PHE A 420 2.09 -2.11 -19.58
N SER A 421 2.33 -3.03 -20.51
CA SER A 421 2.65 -4.43 -20.18
C SER A 421 3.92 -4.53 -19.35
N ALA A 422 4.98 -3.81 -19.73
CA ALA A 422 6.23 -3.82 -18.96
C ALA A 422 6.08 -3.27 -17.53
N CYS A 423 5.12 -2.37 -17.28
CA CYS A 423 4.76 -1.89 -15.94
C CYS A 423 4.06 -2.99 -15.14
N MET A 424 3.02 -3.58 -15.71
CA MET A 424 2.21 -4.64 -15.09
C MET A 424 3.01 -5.93 -14.83
N GLU A 425 3.91 -6.31 -15.74
CA GLU A 425 4.80 -7.48 -15.62
C GLU A 425 5.82 -7.35 -14.48
N LYS A 426 6.10 -6.11 -14.03
CA LYS A 426 6.88 -5.85 -12.81
C LYS A 426 6.04 -5.91 -11.54
N GLY A 427 4.72 -6.05 -11.68
CA GLY A 427 3.75 -6.02 -10.59
C GLY A 427 3.41 -4.62 -10.10
N ASP A 428 3.72 -3.58 -10.86
CA ASP A 428 3.29 -2.21 -10.58
C ASP A 428 1.88 -1.96 -11.10
N VAL A 429 1.17 -1.07 -10.42
CA VAL A 429 -0.12 -0.56 -10.88
C VAL A 429 0.11 0.68 -11.76
N PRO A 430 -0.40 0.69 -13.01
CA PRO A 430 -0.44 1.84 -13.90
C PRO A 430 -0.87 3.13 -13.20
N PHE A 431 -0.06 4.18 -13.33
CA PHE A 431 -0.34 5.49 -12.75
C PHE A 431 -0.45 6.53 -13.86
N PHE A 432 -1.40 7.44 -13.76
CA PHE A 432 -1.60 8.50 -14.74
C PHE A 432 -1.67 9.85 -14.06
N THR A 433 -1.03 10.83 -14.67
CA THR A 433 -1.04 12.22 -14.20
C THR A 433 -1.63 13.12 -15.26
N LYS A 434 -2.35 14.15 -14.82
CA LYS A 434 -2.75 15.29 -15.63
C LYS A 434 -1.86 16.47 -15.28
N ASN A 435 -1.30 17.11 -16.30
CA ASN A 435 -0.58 18.37 -16.17
C ASN A 435 -1.07 19.33 -17.24
N SER A 436 -1.80 20.36 -16.84
CA SER A 436 -2.41 21.31 -17.77
C SER A 436 -3.26 20.57 -18.81
N ASP A 437 -2.85 20.62 -20.07
CA ASP A 437 -3.54 20.00 -21.20
C ASP A 437 -3.07 18.57 -21.49
N ALA A 438 -2.11 18.00 -20.76
CA ALA A 438 -1.54 16.69 -21.06
C ALA A 438 -1.95 15.62 -20.03
N ILE A 439 -2.26 14.41 -20.53
CA ILE A 439 -2.32 13.19 -19.73
C ILE A 439 -1.05 12.40 -19.98
N CYS A 440 -0.40 11.98 -18.90
CA CYS A 440 0.88 11.27 -18.92
C CYS A 440 0.77 9.90 -18.24
N PHE A 441 1.56 8.94 -18.71
CA PHE A 441 1.73 7.63 -18.08
C PHE A 441 2.96 7.65 -17.15
N GLY A 442 2.73 7.58 -15.83
CA GLY A 442 3.73 7.69 -14.77
C GLY A 442 3.59 8.95 -13.89
N HIS A 443 4.45 9.08 -12.87
CA HIS A 443 4.43 10.23 -11.93
C HIS A 443 4.96 11.54 -12.53
N PHE A 444 5.85 11.49 -13.51
CA PHE A 444 6.50 12.67 -14.05
C PHE A 444 5.83 13.12 -15.35
N ALA A 445 5.34 14.35 -15.34
CA ALA A 445 4.46 14.91 -16.36
C ALA A 445 5.09 15.14 -17.75
N GLU A 446 6.37 14.80 -17.94
CA GLU A 446 7.11 15.13 -19.18
C GLU A 446 7.58 13.90 -19.96
N GLU A 447 7.59 12.70 -19.38
CA GLU A 447 8.32 11.57 -19.98
C GLU A 447 7.46 10.67 -20.88
N ASN A 448 6.14 10.62 -20.70
CA ASN A 448 5.25 9.76 -21.50
C ASN A 448 3.85 10.38 -21.70
N ILE A 449 3.75 11.44 -22.49
CA ILE A 449 2.46 12.04 -22.86
C ILE A 449 1.67 11.05 -23.72
N ILE A 450 0.47 10.68 -23.27
CA ILE A 450 -0.41 9.74 -23.98
C ILE A 450 -1.60 10.43 -24.65
N ALA A 451 -2.04 11.56 -24.11
CA ALA A 451 -3.11 12.36 -24.70
C ALA A 451 -2.92 13.85 -24.39
N ILE A 452 -3.42 14.71 -25.28
CA ILE A 452 -3.46 16.17 -25.11
C ILE A 452 -4.89 16.68 -25.26
N ARG A 453 -5.26 17.72 -24.51
CA ARG A 453 -6.56 18.38 -24.58
C ARG A 453 -6.71 19.00 -25.97
N LYS A 454 -7.89 18.83 -26.56
CA LYS A 454 -8.25 19.46 -27.83
C LYS A 454 -8.41 20.96 -27.56
N PRO A 455 -7.92 21.84 -28.47
CA PRO A 455 -8.19 23.27 -28.34
C PRO A 455 -9.69 23.51 -28.33
N ASN A 456 -10.18 24.33 -27.39
CA ASN A 456 -11.58 24.75 -27.33
C ASN A 456 -11.95 25.39 -28.69
N LYS A 457 -12.98 24.85 -29.35
CA LYS A 457 -13.47 25.34 -30.63
C LYS A 457 -14.33 26.58 -30.48
#